data_AF-A0A961CHG4-F1
#
_entry.id   AF-A0A961CHG4-F1
#
_cell.length_a   1.000
_cell.length_b   1.000
_cell.length_c   1.000
_cell.angle_alpha   90.00
_cell.angle_beta   90.00
_cell.angle_gamma   90.00
#
_symmetry.space_group_name_H-M   'P 1'
#
loop_
_entity.id
_entity.type
_entity.pdbx_description
1 polymer ?
#
loop_
_entity_poly.entity_id
_entity_poly.type
_entity_poly.pdbx_seq_one_letter_code
_entity_poly.pdbx_strand_id
1 'polypeptide(L)' 'ELAADIMEQGIVLAGGGALLNGLDARLHSETGMPIVIAENPLYCVAIGSGQSLEEFEALKGLLISSQPT' A
#
# COMPACT_ATOMS: atom_id res chain seq x y z
N GLU A 1 -17.08 -7.72 -8.37
CA GLU A 1 -16.15 -8.40 -7.45
C GLU A 1 -15.13 -7.43 -6.90
N LEU A 2 -14.09 -7.03 -7.64
CA LEU A 2 -12.99 -6.23 -7.09
C LEU A 2 -13.38 -4.95 -6.32
N ALA A 3 -14.37 -4.18 -6.80
CA ALA A 3 -14.82 -2.99 -6.08
C ALA A 3 -15.50 -3.32 -4.73
N ALA A 4 -16.26 -4.43 -4.68
CA ALA A 4 -16.87 -4.89 -3.45
C ALA A 4 -15.81 -5.42 -2.47
N ASP A 5 -14.80 -6.14 -2.98
CA ASP A 5 -13.68 -6.64 -2.17
C ASP A 5 -12.87 -5.48 -1.57
N ILE A 6 -12.59 -4.42 -2.35
CA ILE A 6 -11.92 -3.21 -1.83
C ILE A 6 -12.79 -2.49 -0.80
N MET A 7 -14.11 -2.43 -0.99
CA MET A 7 -15.02 -1.82 -0.01
C MET A 7 -15.02 -2.59 1.33
N GLU A 8 -14.82 -3.91 1.30
CA GLU A 8 -14.76 -4.75 2.49
C GLU A 8 -13.37 -4.77 3.14
N GLN A 9 -12.30 -4.94 2.35
CA GLN A 9 -10.92 -5.00 2.84
C GLN A 9 -10.36 -3.63 3.22
N GLY A 10 -10.84 -2.56 2.58
CA GLY A 10 -10.48 -1.19 2.88
C GLY A 10 -9.10 -0.76 2.37
N ILE A 11 -8.55 0.27 3.00
CA ILE A 11 -7.30 0.93 2.62
C ILE A 11 -6.28 0.78 3.75
N VAL A 12 -5.09 0.27 3.43
CA VAL A 12 -3.96 0.23 4.36
C VAL A 12 -3.05 1.44 4.10
N LEU A 13 -2.79 2.25 5.13
CA LEU A 13 -1.90 3.40 5.07
C LEU A 13 -0.47 3.01 5.44
N ALA A 14 0.47 3.43 4.59
CA ALA A 14 1.91 3.29 4.79
C ALA A 14 2.63 4.63 4.59
N GLY A 15 3.90 4.69 4.98
CA GLY A 15 4.75 5.87 4.93
C GLY A 15 4.54 6.83 6.10
N GLY A 16 5.36 7.89 6.16
CA GLY A 16 5.27 8.90 7.23
C GLY A 16 3.96 9.69 7.22
N GLY A 17 3.32 9.83 6.05
CA GLY A 17 2.01 10.49 5.92
C GLY A 17 0.90 9.78 6.71
N ALA A 18 1.00 8.47 6.90
CA ALA A 18 0.03 7.69 7.67
C ALA A 18 -0.04 8.12 9.15
N LEU A 19 0.99 8.80 9.66
CA LEU A 19 1.06 9.27 11.05
C LEU A 19 0.54 10.70 11.23
N LEU A 20 0.06 11.34 10.15
CA LEU A 20 -0.60 12.64 10.25
C LEU A 20 -1.91 12.49 11.05
N ASN A 21 -2.05 13.32 12.08
CA ASN A 21 -3.18 13.27 12.98
C ASN A 21 -4.52 13.41 12.22
N GLY A 22 -5.37 12.39 12.31
CA GLY A 22 -6.71 12.37 11.72
C GLY A 22 -6.77 12.11 10.21
N LEU A 23 -5.65 11.73 9.57
CA LEU A 23 -5.67 11.37 8.16
C LEU A 23 -6.54 10.13 7.89
N ASP A 24 -6.45 9.14 8.76
CA ASP A 24 -7.27 7.93 8.76
C ASP A 24 -8.77 8.26 8.85
N ALA A 25 -9.15 9.09 9.82
CA ALA A 25 -10.52 9.54 10.01
C ALA A 25 -11.03 10.33 8.80
N ARG A 26 -10.19 11.20 8.22
CA ARG A 26 -10.54 11.96 7.01
C ARG A 26 -10.79 11.02 5.83
N LEU A 27 -9.91 10.08 5.57
CA LEU A 27 -10.07 9.11 4.48
C LEU A 27 -11.29 8.22 4.68
N HIS A 28 -11.56 7.79 5.91
CA HIS A 28 -12.78 7.07 6.24
C HIS A 28 -14.04 7.89 5.91
N SER A 29 -14.06 9.17 6.29
CA SER A 29 -15.22 10.04 6.04
C SER A 29 -15.52 10.28 4.56
N GLU A 30 -14.48 10.32 3.72
CA GLU A 30 -14.62 10.59 2.27
C GLU A 30 -14.95 9.31 1.49
N THR A 31 -14.39 8.17 1.90
CA THR A 31 -14.50 6.91 1.14
C THR A 31 -15.57 5.97 1.67
N GLY A 32 -15.95 6.10 2.94
CA GLY A 32 -16.78 5.12 3.64
C GLY A 32 -16.10 3.77 3.87
N MET A 33 -14.82 3.63 3.50
CA MET A 33 -14.08 2.37 3.59
C MET A 33 -13.36 2.25 4.94
N PRO A 34 -13.10 1.02 5.42
CA PRO A 34 -12.19 0.79 6.54
C PRO A 34 -10.80 1.34 6.22
N ILE A 35 -10.19 2.06 7.16
CA ILE A 35 -8.82 2.55 7.03
C ILE A 35 -7.98 1.90 8.13
N VAL A 36 -6.86 1.29 7.75
CA VAL A 36 -5.94 0.59 8.66
C VAL A 36 -4.56 1.21 8.52
N ILE A 37 -3.96 1.64 9.61
CA ILE A 37 -2.55 2.06 9.60
C ILE A 37 -1.68 0.80 9.70
N ALA A 38 -0.70 0.65 8.80
CA ALA A 38 0.24 -0.46 8.87
C ALA A 38 0.97 -0.47 10.22
N GLU A 39 1.36 -1.65 10.71
CA GLU A 39 2.06 -1.80 12.01
C GLU A 39 3.36 -0.97 12.07
N ASN A 40 4.10 -0.94 10.95
CA ASN A 40 5.38 -0.25 10.82
C ASN A 40 5.38 0.68 9.60
N PRO A 41 4.56 1.75 9.59
CA PRO A 41 4.24 2.49 8.36
C PRO A 41 5.48 3.17 7.77
N LEU A 42 6.43 3.59 8.61
CA LEU A 42 7.70 4.19 8.17
C LEU A 42 8.62 3.22 7.42
N TYR A 43 8.51 1.91 7.70
CA TYR A 43 9.45 0.91 7.21
C TYR A 43 8.87 0.02 6.11
N CYS A 44 7.56 0.12 5.82
CA CYS A 44 6.88 -0.71 4.81
C CYS A 44 7.62 -0.76 3.47
N VAL A 45 8.10 0.38 2.96
CA VAL A 45 8.81 0.41 1.66
C VAL A 45 10.13 -0.33 1.73
N ALA A 46 10.94 -0.09 2.77
CA ALA A 46 12.25 -0.73 2.92
C ALA A 46 12.11 -2.25 3.14
N ILE A 47 11.18 -2.66 4.02
CA ILE A 47 10.91 -4.07 4.30
C ILE A 47 10.38 -4.77 3.06
N GLY A 48 9.36 -4.21 2.40
CA GLY A 48 8.78 -4.81 1.19
C GLY A 48 9.78 -4.88 0.04
N SER A 49 10.65 -3.88 -0.10
CA SER A 49 11.74 -3.92 -1.08
C SER A 49 12.75 -5.03 -0.78
N GLY A 50 13.12 -5.21 0.48
CA GLY A 50 13.98 -6.32 0.92
C GLY A 50 13.36 -7.69 0.64
N GLN A 51 12.09 -7.86 1.00
CA GLN A 51 11.33 -9.09 0.73
C GLN A 51 11.22 -9.38 -0.77
N SER A 52 10.99 -8.35 -1.59
CA SER A 52 10.91 -8.50 -3.05
C SER A 52 12.21 -9.01 -3.67
N LEU A 53 13.37 -8.70 -3.07
CA LEU A 53 14.66 -9.23 -3.53
C LEU A 53 14.83 -10.72 -3.22
N GLU A 54 14.21 -11.24 -2.16
CA GLU A 54 14.18 -12.68 -1.86
C GLU A 54 13.34 -13.44 -2.89
N GLU A 55 12.33 -12.78 -3.46
CA GLU A 55 11.46 -13.28 -4.53
C GLU A 55 11.88 -12.77 -5.92
N PHE A 56 13.18 -12.72 -6.20
CA PHE A 56 13.73 -12.08 -7.40
C PHE A 56 13.10 -12.54 -8.73
N GLU A 57 12.70 -13.82 -8.84
CA GLU A 57 12.03 -14.33 -10.04
C GLU A 57 10.63 -13.74 -10.24
N ALA A 58 9.88 -13.48 -9.17
CA ALA A 58 8.60 -12.77 -9.24
C ALA A 58 8.81 -11.29 -9.60
N LEU A 59 9.92 -10.71 -9.13
CA LEU A 59 10.26 -9.30 -9.35
C LEU A 59 10.72 -8.99 -10.78
N LYS A 60 11.35 -9.94 -11.50
CA LYS A 60 11.84 -9.75 -12.89
C LYS A 60 10.76 -9.27 -13.86
N GLY A 61 9.53 -9.74 -13.73
CA GLY A 61 8.42 -9.34 -14.60
C GLY A 61 7.95 -7.90 -14.40
N LEU A 62 8.23 -7.31 -13.24
CA LEU A 62 7.80 -5.96 -12.86
C LEU A 62 8.87 -4.89 -13.12
N LEU A 63 10.16 -5.26 -13.03
CA LEU A 63 11.28 -4.32 -13.18
C LEU A 63 11.50 -3.84 -14.63
N ILE A 64 10.90 -4.50 -15.62
CA ILE A 64 11.03 -4.16 -17.04
C ILE A 64 9.73 -3.50 -17.53
N SER A 65 9.54 -2.22 -17.21
CA SER A 65 8.40 -1.43 -17.71
C SER A 65 8.77 -0.17 -18.49
N SER A 66 10.04 -0.03 -18.89
CA SER A 66 10.43 0.98 -19.88
C SER A 66 10.28 0.41 -21.29
N GLN A 67 9.08 0.53 -21.88
CA GLN A 67 9.01 0.57 -23.35
C GLN A 67 9.68 1.87 -23.81
N PRO A 68 10.72 1.83 -24.66
CA PRO A 68 11.20 3.03 -25.31
C PRO A 68 10.10 3.51 -26.25
N THR A 69 9.58 4.72 -26.01
CA THR A 69 8.77 5.48 -26.97
C THR A 69 9.52 5.74 -28.26
#